data_AF-A0AAP0F5Z1-F1
#
_entry.id   AF-A0AAP0F5Z1-F1
#
_cell.length_a   1.000
_cell.length_b   1.000
_cell.length_c   1.000
_cell.angle_alpha   90.00
_cell.angle_beta   90.00
_cell.angle_gamma   90.00
#
_symmetry.space_group_name_H-M   'P 1'
#
loop_
_entity.id
_entity.type
_entity.pdbx_description
1 polymer ?
#
loop_
_entity_poly.entity_id
_entity_poly.type
_entity_poly.pdbx_seq_one_letter_code
_entity_poly.pdbx_strand_id
1 'polypeptide(L)'
;MQHHHHHHSPPRLSYHAHTPTNYHRRELSLEMVESPLTHVLLRASSISSTPPSPDSPWMLTPQHPSPSPTLLYHCVTSLHRQEGNILSIAALKGIVFTGTQSSRIRVWKPPECIERGHLKTTSGNVRSILAYGNLLFTAHKDCKVRIWSMSFADNFRAKKISTLPRRRSFLSSIIPRGNNHYDQHKDCISCLAYYHAEDLVYTASWDKTVKTWRVSDQRCVDSFVAHEDVINAIVVSQEDGCLFTSSSDGAVKIWRRVYGENSHALTMTLKFQPSPVNALALSSNMTSCYLYSGSSDGIINFWEKEKGSGRFNHGGFLRGHRFSVLCLVALEGVVISGSEDTTIRVWKREEGGGQSGAYSPFVVS
;
A
#
# COMPACT_ATOMS: atom_id res chain seq x y z
N MET A 1 -30.55 48.17 16.07
CA MET A 1 -31.24 47.06 15.37
C MET A 1 -30.63 46.94 13.98
N GLN A 2 -30.42 45.70 13.53
CA GLN A 2 -29.90 45.26 12.22
C GLN A 2 -28.38 45.37 11.98
N HIS A 3 -27.69 44.24 12.17
CA HIS A 3 -26.42 43.92 11.51
C HIS A 3 -26.71 42.91 10.39
N HIS A 4 -26.26 43.21 9.17
CA HIS A 4 -26.34 42.33 8.01
C HIS A 4 -25.37 41.13 8.15
N HIS A 5 -25.91 39.92 8.02
CA HIS A 5 -25.12 38.70 7.80
C HIS A 5 -24.93 38.48 6.29
N HIS A 6 -23.70 38.60 5.80
CA HIS A 6 -23.29 38.03 4.52
C HIS A 6 -22.85 36.57 4.74
N HIS A 7 -23.63 35.64 4.19
CA HIS A 7 -23.22 34.24 4.02
C HIS A 7 -22.24 34.16 2.83
N HIS A 8 -20.98 33.83 3.11
CA HIS A 8 -20.03 33.36 2.10
C HIS A 8 -19.98 31.83 2.11
N SER A 9 -20.47 31.22 1.03
CA SER A 9 -20.30 29.80 0.72
C SER A 9 -18.85 29.53 0.28
N PRO A 10 -18.24 28.39 0.64
CA PRO A 10 -16.89 28.04 0.18
C PRO A 10 -16.90 27.54 -1.29
N PRO A 11 -15.81 27.74 -2.05
CA PRO A 11 -15.78 27.45 -3.48
C PRO A 11 -15.68 25.95 -3.79
N ARG A 12 -16.41 25.54 -4.84
CA ARG A 12 -16.31 24.22 -5.49
C ARG A 12 -14.98 24.12 -6.22
N LEU A 13 -14.22 23.06 -5.95
CA LEU A 13 -13.03 22.68 -6.73
C LEU A 13 -13.47 21.97 -8.02
N SER A 14 -13.40 22.67 -9.15
CA SER A 14 -13.53 22.10 -10.49
C SER A 14 -12.16 21.64 -11.00
N TYR A 15 -12.05 20.35 -11.36
CA TYR A 15 -10.89 19.80 -12.05
C TYR A 15 -10.92 20.24 -13.52
N HIS A 16 -9.95 21.06 -13.95
CA HIS A 16 -9.66 21.29 -15.36
C HIS A 16 -8.61 20.30 -15.84
N ALA A 17 -8.99 19.50 -16.84
CA ALA A 17 -8.07 18.65 -17.61
C ALA A 17 -7.27 19.51 -18.59
N HIS A 18 -5.95 19.45 -18.50
CA HIS A 18 -5.05 20.02 -19.50
C HIS A 18 -4.77 18.98 -20.60
N THR A 19 -5.11 19.34 -21.84
CA THR A 19 -4.69 18.66 -23.07
C THR A 19 -3.21 18.97 -23.38
N PRO A 20 -2.42 17.99 -23.85
CA PRO A 20 -1.08 18.28 -24.34
C PRO A 20 -1.09 18.61 -25.84
N THR A 21 -0.39 19.69 -26.18
CA THR A 21 -0.10 20.18 -27.52
C THR A 21 0.97 19.35 -28.24
N ASN A 22 0.77 19.23 -29.56
CA ASN A 22 1.63 18.63 -30.59
C ASN A 22 3.13 18.99 -30.48
N TYR A 23 4.00 18.01 -30.74
CA TYR A 23 5.34 18.22 -31.29
C TYR A 23 5.69 17.17 -32.35
N HIS A 24 6.46 17.63 -33.33
CA HIS A 24 6.67 17.13 -34.68
C HIS A 24 7.12 15.67 -34.85
N ARG A 25 6.48 15.01 -35.83
CA ARG A 25 6.90 13.80 -36.52
C ARG A 25 7.89 14.17 -37.64
N ARG A 26 9.10 13.59 -37.64
CA ARG A 26 10.00 13.58 -38.79
C ARG A 26 9.66 12.36 -39.66
N GLU A 27 9.36 12.63 -40.92
CA GLU A 27 9.22 11.66 -42.00
C GLU A 27 10.59 11.10 -42.40
N LEU A 28 10.63 9.81 -42.73
CA LEU A 28 11.58 9.24 -43.68
C LEU A 28 10.77 8.37 -44.63
N SER A 29 10.81 8.78 -45.89
CA SER A 29 10.19 8.23 -47.08
C SER A 29 10.92 6.97 -47.57
N LEU A 30 10.18 6.03 -48.14
CA LEU A 30 10.62 5.05 -49.14
C LEU A 30 9.38 4.60 -49.94
N GLU A 31 9.24 5.16 -51.15
CA GLU A 31 8.45 4.63 -52.29
C GLU A 31 9.18 3.39 -52.87
N MET A 32 8.67 2.48 -53.69
CA MET A 32 7.38 2.14 -54.34
C MET A 32 7.56 0.72 -54.88
N VAL A 33 6.49 0.00 -55.25
CA VAL A 33 6.31 -0.72 -56.54
C VAL A 33 4.97 -1.50 -56.51
N GLU A 34 4.20 -1.34 -57.58
CA GLU A 34 2.79 -1.73 -57.80
C GLU A 34 2.58 -3.08 -58.56
N SER A 35 1.64 -3.90 -58.05
CA SER A 35 0.46 -4.51 -58.76
C SER A 35 0.60 -5.70 -59.76
N PRO A 36 -0.48 -6.34 -60.33
CA PRO A 36 -1.90 -6.57 -59.93
C PRO A 36 -2.51 -8.00 -60.28
N LEU A 37 -3.84 -8.17 -60.12
CA LEU A 37 -4.85 -9.01 -60.87
C LEU A 37 -5.42 -10.37 -60.32
N THR A 38 -6.64 -10.28 -59.78
CA THR A 38 -7.98 -10.90 -60.14
C THR A 38 -8.26 -12.37 -60.57
N HIS A 39 -9.50 -12.78 -60.22
CA HIS A 39 -10.43 -13.84 -60.72
C HIS A 39 -10.30 -15.24 -60.06
N VAL A 40 -11.34 -16.05 -59.75
CA VAL A 40 -12.65 -16.38 -60.34
C VAL A 40 -13.60 -16.97 -59.25
N LEU A 41 -14.92 -16.74 -59.38
CA LEU A 41 -16.01 -17.46 -58.69
C LEU A 41 -16.39 -18.75 -59.45
N LEU A 42 -16.59 -19.89 -58.77
CA LEU A 42 -17.44 -20.98 -59.27
C LEU A 42 -18.20 -21.67 -58.12
N ARG A 43 -19.49 -21.88 -58.38
CA ARG A 43 -20.49 -22.55 -57.55
C ARG A 43 -20.68 -23.96 -58.10
N ALA A 44 -20.61 -25.00 -57.26
CA ALA A 44 -21.30 -26.27 -57.52
C ALA A 44 -21.48 -27.05 -56.21
N SER A 45 -22.72 -27.43 -55.96
CA SER A 45 -23.24 -28.20 -54.85
C SER A 45 -22.99 -29.70 -55.01
N SER A 46 -22.50 -30.36 -53.96
CA SER A 46 -22.75 -31.80 -53.73
C SER A 46 -22.89 -32.05 -52.23
N ILE A 47 -23.93 -32.82 -51.89
CA ILE A 47 -24.35 -33.16 -50.54
C ILE A 47 -23.40 -34.23 -50.00
N SER A 48 -22.79 -33.97 -48.84
CA SER A 48 -22.08 -34.95 -48.01
C SER A 48 -22.30 -34.56 -46.56
N SER A 49 -22.99 -35.44 -45.83
CA SER A 49 -23.40 -35.28 -44.44
C SER A 49 -22.21 -35.34 -43.48
N THR A 50 -21.98 -34.26 -42.75
CA THR A 50 -21.16 -34.23 -41.52
C THR A 50 -21.92 -33.43 -40.44
N PRO A 51 -21.84 -33.82 -39.15
CA PRO A 51 -22.73 -33.28 -38.11
C PRO A 51 -22.38 -31.82 -37.78
N PRO A 52 -23.37 -30.99 -37.35
CA PRO A 52 -23.14 -29.58 -37.12
C PRO A 52 -22.29 -29.36 -35.87
N SER A 53 -21.21 -28.60 -36.04
CA SER A 53 -20.59 -27.83 -34.97
C SER A 53 -21.60 -26.79 -34.46
N PRO A 54 -21.90 -26.69 -33.16
CA PRO A 54 -22.80 -25.65 -32.69
C PRO A 54 -22.04 -24.33 -32.50
N ASP A 55 -22.78 -23.27 -32.77
CA ASP A 55 -22.41 -21.86 -32.88
C ASP A 55 -21.72 -21.25 -31.63
N SER A 56 -20.93 -20.19 -31.87
CA SER A 56 -20.75 -19.06 -30.93
C SER A 56 -21.80 -17.98 -31.24
N PRO A 57 -22.01 -16.89 -30.46
CA PRO A 57 -21.61 -16.53 -29.10
C PRO A 57 -22.81 -15.97 -28.27
N TRP A 58 -22.64 -15.66 -26.98
CA TRP A 58 -23.57 -14.86 -26.14
C TRP A 58 -25.08 -15.17 -26.23
N MET A 59 -25.58 -15.99 -25.32
CA MET A 59 -26.84 -15.81 -24.57
C MET A 59 -27.02 -17.05 -23.70
N LEU A 60 -26.98 -16.86 -22.38
CA LEU A 60 -27.78 -17.54 -21.36
C LEU A 60 -27.09 -17.29 -20.02
N THR A 61 -27.66 -16.32 -19.30
CA THR A 61 -27.45 -16.06 -17.88
C THR A 61 -27.60 -17.38 -17.10
N PRO A 62 -26.63 -17.79 -16.27
CA PRO A 62 -26.92 -18.75 -15.24
C PRO A 62 -27.73 -18.03 -14.16
N GLN A 63 -28.97 -18.48 -13.98
CA GLN A 63 -29.79 -18.15 -12.82
C GLN A 63 -28.98 -18.33 -11.53
N HIS A 64 -29.16 -17.36 -10.62
CA HIS A 64 -28.72 -17.35 -9.23
C HIS A 64 -28.31 -18.72 -8.66
N PRO A 65 -27.06 -18.88 -8.22
CA PRO A 65 -26.83 -19.59 -6.97
C PRO A 65 -27.38 -18.70 -5.85
N SER A 66 -27.99 -19.34 -4.86
CA SER A 66 -28.41 -18.78 -3.58
C SER A 66 -27.41 -17.75 -3.02
N PRO A 67 -27.88 -16.73 -2.26
CA PRO A 67 -26.98 -15.80 -1.61
C PRO A 67 -26.02 -16.60 -0.73
N SER A 68 -24.72 -16.48 -1.01
CA SER A 68 -23.67 -16.91 -0.09
C SER A 68 -23.98 -16.30 1.28
N PRO A 69 -23.80 -17.04 2.39
CA PRO A 69 -24.23 -16.58 3.69
C PRO A 69 -23.68 -15.18 3.93
N THR A 70 -24.59 -14.25 4.22
CA THR A 70 -24.25 -12.88 4.57
C THR A 70 -23.44 -12.96 5.85
N LEU A 71 -22.11 -12.93 5.72
CA LEU A 71 -21.21 -12.89 6.86
C LEU A 71 -21.49 -11.58 7.59
N LEU A 72 -22.12 -11.72 8.76
CA LEU A 72 -22.40 -10.65 9.70
C LEU A 72 -21.07 -10.23 10.34
N TYR A 73 -20.68 -8.98 10.12
CA TYR A 73 -19.54 -8.36 10.78
C TYR A 73 -20.07 -7.35 11.80
N HIS A 74 -19.64 -7.47 13.06
CA HIS A 74 -20.00 -6.54 14.13
C HIS A 74 -18.79 -5.65 14.46
N CYS A 75 -19.01 -4.34 14.56
CA CYS A 75 -18.03 -3.39 15.05
C CYS A 75 -17.76 -3.68 16.54
N VAL A 76 -16.55 -4.17 16.87
CA VAL A 76 -16.19 -4.54 18.25
C VAL A 76 -15.95 -3.31 19.12
N THR A 77 -15.51 -2.19 18.53
CA THR A 77 -15.39 -0.90 19.23
C THR A 77 -15.17 0.24 18.25
N SER A 78 -15.68 1.43 18.57
CA SER A 78 -15.35 2.68 17.90
C SER A 78 -14.86 3.67 18.96
N LEU A 79 -13.56 3.98 18.94
CA LEU A 79 -12.98 4.97 19.84
C LEU A 79 -13.24 6.36 19.26
N HIS A 80 -14.25 7.05 19.78
CA HIS A 80 -14.48 8.46 19.46
C HIS A 80 -13.49 9.35 20.24
N ARG A 81 -12.75 10.20 19.52
CA ARG A 81 -11.99 11.31 20.10
C ARG A 81 -12.51 12.65 19.63
N GLN A 82 -12.51 13.61 20.55
CA GLN A 82 -12.47 15.04 20.25
C GLN A 82 -11.10 15.38 19.64
N GLU A 83 -11.14 15.89 18.40
CA GLU A 83 -10.06 16.49 17.59
C GLU A 83 -9.22 15.58 16.66
N GLY A 84 -9.46 15.80 15.36
CA GLY A 84 -8.49 15.59 14.28
C GLY A 84 -8.48 14.20 13.65
N ASN A 85 -8.23 14.14 12.34
CA ASN A 85 -8.09 12.88 11.62
C ASN A 85 -6.84 12.13 12.11
N ILE A 86 -7.02 10.86 12.51
CA ILE A 86 -5.91 9.93 12.75
C ILE A 86 -5.32 9.55 11.40
N LEU A 87 -4.04 9.85 11.21
CA LEU A 87 -3.35 9.64 9.94
C LEU A 87 -2.52 8.37 9.93
N SER A 88 -2.11 7.89 11.11
CA SER A 88 -1.31 6.69 11.29
C SER A 88 -1.47 6.10 12.68
N ILE A 89 -1.27 4.79 12.78
CA ILE A 89 -1.31 4.04 14.04
C ILE A 89 -0.19 3.00 14.05
N ALA A 90 0.38 2.74 15.21
CA ALA A 90 1.27 1.61 15.44
C ALA A 90 1.02 1.03 16.84
N ALA A 91 1.16 -0.28 17.01
CA ALA A 91 1.04 -0.94 18.30
C ALA A 91 2.31 -1.75 18.59
N LEU A 92 2.80 -1.69 19.83
CA LEU A 92 3.95 -2.46 20.28
C LEU A 92 3.88 -2.67 21.80
N LYS A 93 4.03 -3.92 22.25
CA LYS A 93 4.09 -4.30 23.67
C LYS A 93 2.96 -3.70 24.53
N GLY A 94 1.72 -3.77 24.02
CA GLY A 94 0.54 -3.26 24.74
C GLY A 94 0.48 -1.74 24.84
N ILE A 95 1.16 -1.03 23.94
CA ILE A 95 1.07 0.42 23.77
C ILE A 95 0.65 0.71 22.34
N VAL A 96 -0.23 1.70 22.17
CA VAL A 96 -0.65 2.20 20.85
C VAL A 96 -0.13 3.63 20.67
N PHE A 97 0.37 3.92 19.49
CA PHE A 97 0.81 5.23 19.04
C PHE A 97 -0.13 5.73 17.97
N THR A 98 -0.56 6.99 18.05
CA THR A 98 -1.39 7.60 17.00
C THR A 98 -0.78 8.89 16.50
N GLY A 99 -0.63 8.99 15.17
CA GLY A 99 -0.21 10.18 14.46
C GLY A 99 -1.42 10.96 13.95
N THR A 100 -1.35 12.28 14.08
CA THR A 100 -2.44 13.20 13.67
C THR A 100 -1.87 14.34 12.83
N GLN A 101 -2.71 15.28 12.42
CA GLN A 101 -2.27 16.54 11.83
C GLN A 101 -1.40 17.39 12.78
N SER A 102 -1.53 17.19 14.09
CA SER A 102 -0.73 17.91 15.09
C SER A 102 0.73 17.44 15.13
N SER A 103 1.58 18.21 15.81
CA SER A 103 2.97 17.85 16.14
C SER A 103 3.10 16.97 17.39
N ARG A 104 1.99 16.36 17.83
CA ARG A 104 1.98 15.43 18.96
C ARG A 104 1.65 14.04 18.48
N ILE A 105 2.54 13.11 18.78
CA ILE A 105 2.28 11.67 18.66
C ILE A 105 1.76 11.22 20.01
N ARG A 106 0.51 10.76 20.07
CA ARG A 106 -0.10 10.35 21.34
C ARG A 106 0.21 8.89 21.63
N VAL A 107 0.29 8.59 22.92
CA VAL A 107 0.66 7.28 23.45
C VAL A 107 -0.45 6.78 24.36
N TRP A 108 -0.90 5.56 24.11
CA TRP A 108 -2.09 4.99 24.73
C TRP A 108 -1.78 3.63 25.33
N LYS A 109 -2.42 3.32 26.47
CA LYS A 109 -2.36 1.99 27.09
C LYS A 109 -3.74 1.33 27.04
N PRO A 110 -3.97 0.31 26.18
CA PRO A 110 -5.15 -0.56 26.24
C PRO A 110 -5.22 -1.36 27.56
N PRO A 111 -6.40 -1.90 27.95
CA PRO A 111 -7.67 -1.89 27.22
C PRO A 111 -8.50 -0.62 27.41
N GLU A 112 -8.26 0.15 28.47
CA GLU A 112 -9.02 1.37 28.82
C GLU A 112 -8.70 2.57 27.92
N CYS A 113 -7.72 2.43 26.99
CA CYS A 113 -7.26 3.47 26.08
C CYS A 113 -6.94 4.80 26.78
N ILE A 114 -6.32 4.72 27.96
CA ILE A 114 -5.90 5.91 28.71
C ILE A 114 -4.68 6.52 28.03
N GLU A 115 -4.73 7.83 27.75
CA GLU A 115 -3.59 8.59 27.24
C GLU A 115 -2.51 8.67 28.32
N ARG A 116 -1.36 8.03 28.05
CA ARG A 116 -0.20 7.99 28.98
C ARG A 116 0.79 9.12 28.75
N GLY A 117 0.68 9.79 27.60
CA GLY A 117 1.54 10.92 27.25
C GLY A 117 1.58 11.18 25.76
N HIS A 118 2.51 12.04 25.35
CA HIS A 118 2.74 12.36 23.95
C HIS A 118 4.23 12.58 23.67
N LEU A 119 4.66 12.25 22.46
CA LEU A 119 5.93 12.71 21.91
C LEU A 119 5.69 14.02 21.16
N LYS A 120 6.43 15.07 21.52
CA LYS A 120 6.41 16.34 20.81
C LYS A 120 7.43 16.32 19.66
N THR A 121 6.96 16.57 18.45
CA THR A 121 7.80 16.66 17.25
C THR A 121 7.93 18.11 16.79
N THR A 122 8.90 18.39 15.94
CA THR A 122 9.10 19.73 15.37
C THR A 122 8.25 19.98 14.13
N SER A 123 7.51 18.98 13.66
CA SER A 123 6.65 19.01 12.48
C SER A 123 5.39 18.20 12.78
N GLY A 124 4.23 18.67 12.31
CA GLY A 124 2.97 17.94 12.43
C GLY A 124 2.73 16.99 11.27
N ASN A 125 1.47 16.57 11.13
CA ASN A 125 1.01 15.73 10.03
C ASN A 125 1.83 14.44 9.94
N VAL A 126 1.73 13.66 11.03
CA VAL A 126 2.46 12.42 11.24
C VAL A 126 1.78 11.33 10.42
N ARG A 127 2.27 11.15 9.19
CA ARG A 127 1.59 10.36 8.16
C ARG A 127 1.84 8.86 8.28
N SER A 128 2.97 8.46 8.87
CA SER A 128 3.28 7.06 9.13
C SER A 128 4.06 6.90 10.43
N ILE A 129 3.73 5.86 11.17
CA ILE A 129 4.40 5.45 12.40
C ILE A 129 4.68 3.95 12.29
N LEU A 130 5.90 3.56 12.67
CA LEU A 130 6.32 2.17 12.68
C LEU A 130 7.06 1.90 13.99
N ALA A 131 6.75 0.81 14.68
CA ALA A 131 7.36 0.44 15.94
C ALA A 131 7.95 -0.98 15.84
N TYR A 132 9.20 -1.16 16.26
CA TYR A 132 9.86 -2.46 16.29
C TYR A 132 10.86 -2.55 17.45
N GLY A 133 10.75 -3.57 18.30
CA GLY A 133 11.66 -3.77 19.43
C GLY A 133 11.59 -2.65 20.47
N ASN A 134 12.56 -1.74 20.43
CA ASN A 134 12.61 -0.50 21.22
C ASN A 134 12.71 0.76 20.34
N LEU A 135 12.56 0.62 19.03
CA LEU A 135 12.62 1.71 18.06
C LEU A 135 11.23 2.13 17.61
N LEU A 136 11.04 3.43 17.47
CA LEU A 136 9.88 4.04 16.86
C LEU A 136 10.36 4.92 15.70
N PHE A 137 9.79 4.73 14.54
CA PHE A 137 10.01 5.54 13.34
C PHE A 137 8.75 6.34 13.06
N THR A 138 8.92 7.60 12.73
CA THR A 138 7.79 8.52 12.52
C THR A 138 8.09 9.38 11.31
N ALA A 139 7.22 9.32 10.30
CA ALA A 139 7.31 10.12 9.09
C ALA A 139 6.29 11.27 9.13
N HIS A 140 6.70 12.42 8.63
CA HIS A 140 5.98 13.68 8.78
C HIS A 140 5.90 14.38 7.42
N LYS A 141 5.02 15.39 7.30
CA LYS A 141 4.90 16.23 6.09
C LYS A 141 6.21 16.94 5.70
N ASP A 142 7.18 17.08 6.62
CA ASP A 142 8.48 17.70 6.32
C ASP A 142 9.49 16.74 5.65
N CYS A 143 8.98 15.67 5.03
CA CYS A 143 9.74 14.66 4.28
C CYS A 143 10.87 14.01 5.08
N LYS A 144 10.73 13.96 6.41
CA LYS A 144 11.74 13.41 7.33
C LYS A 144 11.18 12.30 8.17
N VAL A 145 12.05 11.32 8.43
CA VAL A 145 11.80 10.26 9.40
C VAL A 145 12.52 10.58 10.69
N ARG A 146 11.82 10.60 11.81
CA ARG A 146 12.41 10.72 13.15
C ARG A 146 12.43 9.35 13.80
N ILE A 147 13.59 8.99 14.35
CA ILE A 147 13.82 7.72 15.02
C ILE A 147 13.90 7.99 16.52
N TRP A 148 13.16 7.21 17.30
CA TRP A 148 13.10 7.29 18.75
C TRP A 148 13.50 5.97 19.37
N SER A 149 14.25 6.03 20.46
CA SER A 149 14.45 4.90 21.36
C SER A 149 13.42 4.99 22.49
N MET A 150 12.67 3.91 22.69
CA MET A 150 11.62 3.77 23.68
C MET A 150 12.10 2.92 24.85
N SER A 151 11.74 3.35 26.06
CA SER A 151 11.87 2.57 27.28
C SER A 151 10.48 2.29 27.85
N PHE A 152 10.26 1.02 28.19
CA PHE A 152 8.99 0.48 28.67
C PHE A 152 8.99 0.23 30.19
N ALA A 153 9.84 0.92 30.94
CA ALA A 153 9.75 0.96 32.41
C ALA A 153 8.40 1.55 32.86
N ASP A 154 8.11 1.54 34.18
CA ASP A 154 6.81 1.95 34.78
C ASP A 154 6.23 3.25 34.22
N ASN A 155 7.10 4.17 33.79
CA ASN A 155 6.74 5.32 32.97
C ASN A 155 7.33 5.20 31.56
N PHE A 156 6.44 5.25 30.54
CA PHE A 156 6.85 5.31 29.14
C PHE A 156 7.76 6.52 28.90
N ARG A 157 8.95 6.29 28.35
CA ARG A 157 9.88 7.35 27.96
C ARG A 157 10.38 7.09 26.55
N ALA A 158 10.37 8.13 25.72
CA ALA A 158 10.94 8.06 24.39
C ALA A 158 11.94 9.20 24.18
N LYS A 159 13.13 8.85 23.69
CA LYS A 159 14.20 9.79 23.35
C LYS A 159 14.42 9.76 21.85
N LYS A 160 14.33 10.91 21.19
CA LYS A 160 14.70 11.02 19.77
C LYS A 160 16.20 10.74 19.63
N ILE A 161 16.56 9.74 18.85
CA ILE A 161 17.95 9.35 18.61
C ILE A 161 18.50 9.92 17.31
N SER A 162 17.66 10.04 16.26
CA SER A 162 18.09 10.60 14.99
C SER A 162 16.93 11.14 14.13
N THR A 163 17.28 11.77 13.01
CA THR A 163 16.37 12.19 11.94
C THR A 163 17.03 11.90 10.58
N LEU A 164 16.30 11.21 9.71
CA LEU A 164 16.66 10.91 8.33
C LEU A 164 15.92 11.87 7.37
N PRO A 165 16.58 12.39 6.33
CA PRO A 165 18.02 12.34 6.10
C PRO A 165 18.79 13.13 7.18
N ARG A 166 20.04 12.71 7.43
CA ARG A 166 20.92 13.42 8.36
C ARG A 166 21.17 14.84 7.86
N ARG A 167 21.07 15.85 8.74
CA ARG A 167 21.48 17.22 8.40
C ARG A 167 22.96 17.22 8.02
N ARG A 168 23.28 17.77 6.84
CA ARG A 168 24.68 18.03 6.46
C ARG A 168 25.29 19.04 7.44
N SER A 169 26.48 18.76 7.92
CA SER A 169 27.26 19.72 8.73
C SER A 169 27.72 20.87 7.83
N PHE A 170 27.77 22.10 8.35
CA PHE A 170 28.24 23.28 7.60
C PHE A 170 29.64 23.11 6.98
N LEU A 171 30.50 22.26 7.55
CA LEU A 171 31.83 21.96 7.00
C LEU A 171 31.79 20.96 5.83
N SER A 172 30.72 20.17 5.70
CA SER A 172 30.54 19.20 4.60
C SER A 172 30.00 19.83 3.32
N SER A 173 29.55 21.09 3.35
CA SER A 173 29.19 21.84 2.14
C SER A 173 30.39 22.46 1.41
N ILE A 174 31.58 22.41 2.02
CA ILE A 174 32.81 23.00 1.46
C ILE A 174 33.55 21.98 0.56
N ILE A 175 33.27 20.69 0.71
CA ILE A 175 33.84 19.63 -0.14
C ILE A 175 32.78 19.16 -1.15
N PRO A 176 32.97 19.38 -2.46
CA PRO A 176 32.06 18.87 -3.48
C PRO A 176 32.24 17.36 -3.61
N ARG A 177 31.57 16.60 -2.74
CA ARG A 177 31.25 15.20 -3.03
C ARG A 177 29.94 15.21 -3.81
N GLY A 178 29.89 14.46 -4.91
CA GLY A 178 28.82 14.48 -5.91
C GLY A 178 27.41 14.68 -5.32
N ASN A 179 26.62 15.51 -6.00
CA ASN A 179 25.29 15.95 -5.57
C ASN A 179 24.37 14.80 -5.10
N ASN A 180 24.41 14.44 -3.82
CA ASN A 180 23.38 13.60 -3.18
C ASN A 180 22.11 14.42 -2.87
N HIS A 181 21.62 15.19 -3.85
CA HIS A 181 20.27 15.77 -3.78
C HIS A 181 19.17 14.68 -3.83
N TYR A 182 19.55 13.45 -4.18
CA TYR A 182 18.69 12.27 -4.27
C TYR A 182 18.35 11.63 -2.93
N ASP A 183 18.97 12.03 -1.82
CA ASP A 183 18.70 11.38 -0.53
C ASP A 183 17.36 11.85 0.08
N GLN A 184 16.82 13.01 -0.33
CA GLN A 184 15.58 13.54 0.26
C GLN A 184 14.37 13.24 -0.63
N HIS A 185 13.25 12.89 -0.01
CA HIS A 185 11.98 12.85 -0.72
C HIS A 185 11.55 14.26 -1.12
N LYS A 186 10.96 14.37 -2.31
CA LYS A 186 10.45 15.63 -2.87
C LYS A 186 9.01 15.93 -2.46
N ASP A 187 8.33 14.94 -1.87
CA ASP A 187 6.97 15.05 -1.36
C ASP A 187 6.79 14.19 -0.10
N CYS A 188 5.60 14.25 0.49
CA CYS A 188 5.21 13.58 1.73
C CYS A 188 5.59 12.09 1.71
N ILE A 189 6.23 11.63 2.80
CA ILE A 189 6.46 10.21 3.04
C ILE A 189 5.13 9.61 3.49
N SER A 190 4.53 8.80 2.64
CA SER A 190 3.22 8.20 2.86
C SER A 190 3.28 7.00 3.79
N CYS A 191 4.34 6.20 3.72
CA CYS A 191 4.42 4.93 4.43
C CYS A 191 5.88 4.50 4.72
N LEU A 192 6.02 3.59 5.69
CA LEU A 192 7.29 3.10 6.24
C LEU A 192 7.26 1.58 6.37
N ALA A 193 8.39 0.92 6.13
CA ALA A 193 8.62 -0.47 6.49
C ALA A 193 10.02 -0.65 7.08
N TYR A 194 10.21 -1.59 8.01
CA TYR A 194 11.51 -1.88 8.63
C TYR A 194 11.84 -3.35 8.42
N TYR A 195 13.03 -3.62 7.89
CA TYR A 195 13.57 -4.95 7.71
C TYR A 195 14.69 -5.17 8.72
N HIS A 196 14.42 -5.99 9.73
CA HIS A 196 15.30 -6.07 10.90
C HIS A 196 16.60 -6.84 10.65
N ALA A 197 16.61 -7.79 9.70
CA ALA A 197 17.78 -8.63 9.44
C ALA A 197 18.96 -7.82 8.89
N GLU A 198 18.68 -6.74 8.15
CA GLU A 198 19.69 -5.86 7.56
C GLU A 198 19.68 -4.43 8.13
N ASP A 199 18.90 -4.19 9.19
CA ASP A 199 18.79 -2.87 9.84
C ASP A 199 18.38 -1.75 8.85
N LEU A 200 17.42 -2.06 7.97
CA LEU A 200 16.96 -1.18 6.89
C LEU A 200 15.57 -0.60 7.16
N VAL A 201 15.41 0.69 6.96
CA VAL A 201 14.11 1.36 6.86
C VAL A 201 13.83 1.73 5.41
N TYR A 202 12.65 1.36 4.93
CA TYR A 202 12.11 1.79 3.65
C TYR A 202 11.16 2.95 3.86
N THR A 203 11.31 3.99 3.05
CA THR A 203 10.40 5.14 2.99
C THR A 203 9.81 5.23 1.59
N ALA A 204 8.49 5.28 1.50
CA ALA A 204 7.77 5.49 0.25
C ALA A 204 7.06 6.84 0.30
N SER A 205 6.98 7.52 -0.85
CA SER A 205 6.50 8.90 -0.93
C SER A 205 5.54 9.12 -2.10
N TRP A 206 4.80 10.20 -2.01
CA TRP A 206 4.01 10.76 -3.11
C TRP A 206 4.88 11.28 -4.27
N ASP A 207 6.20 11.42 -4.07
CA ASP A 207 7.15 11.66 -5.15
C ASP A 207 7.40 10.44 -6.06
N LYS A 208 6.67 9.34 -5.83
CA LYS A 208 6.69 8.09 -6.60
C LYS A 208 7.95 7.24 -6.39
N THR A 209 8.82 7.66 -5.47
CA THR A 209 10.08 6.96 -5.17
C THR A 209 10.01 6.20 -3.84
N VAL A 210 10.82 5.15 -3.78
CA VAL A 210 11.21 4.49 -2.54
C VAL A 210 12.66 4.84 -2.25
N LYS A 211 12.96 5.09 -0.97
CA LYS A 211 14.33 5.21 -0.47
C LYS A 211 14.57 4.21 0.64
N THR A 212 15.79 3.69 0.67
CA THR A 212 16.23 2.69 1.64
C THR A 212 17.33 3.27 2.50
N TRP A 213 17.18 3.14 3.81
CA TRP A 213 18.04 3.76 4.80
C TRP A 213 18.61 2.70 5.73
N ARG A 214 19.93 2.67 5.89
CA ARG A 214 20.54 1.87 6.95
C ARG A 214 20.50 2.66 8.26
N VAL A 215 19.93 2.08 9.31
CA VAL A 215 19.68 2.78 10.58
C VAL A 215 20.98 3.01 11.35
N SER A 216 21.87 2.01 11.39
CA SER A 216 23.16 2.04 12.09
C SER A 216 24.08 3.19 11.68
N ASP A 217 24.23 3.45 10.38
CA ASP A 217 25.07 4.55 9.87
C ASP A 217 24.28 5.77 9.36
N GLN A 218 22.94 5.66 9.35
CA GLN A 218 22.00 6.72 8.95
C GLN A 218 22.19 7.18 7.50
N ARG A 219 22.63 6.28 6.62
CA ARG A 219 22.84 6.58 5.20
C ARG A 219 21.68 6.09 4.33
N CYS A 220 21.36 6.88 3.31
CA CYS A 220 20.55 6.41 2.19
C CYS A 220 21.42 5.43 1.39
N VAL A 221 21.01 4.16 1.32
CA VAL A 221 21.72 3.11 0.59
C VAL A 221 21.10 2.83 -0.76
N ASP A 222 19.86 3.25 -0.99
CA ASP A 222 19.17 3.12 -2.27
C ASP A 222 18.09 4.19 -2.47
N SER A 223 17.80 4.53 -3.72
CA SER A 223 16.72 5.42 -4.11
C SER A 223 16.27 5.12 -5.54
N PHE A 224 15.03 4.69 -5.72
CA PHE A 224 14.51 4.30 -7.03
C PHE A 224 13.07 4.78 -7.25
N VAL A 225 12.72 5.02 -8.51
CA VAL A 225 11.32 5.29 -8.91
C VAL A 225 10.59 3.95 -8.91
N ALA A 226 9.61 3.80 -8.02
CA ALA A 226 8.90 2.55 -7.89
C ALA A 226 7.65 2.52 -8.79
N HIS A 227 6.94 3.64 -8.91
CA HIS A 227 5.63 3.71 -9.55
C HIS A 227 5.49 4.93 -10.46
N GLU A 228 4.46 4.90 -11.30
CA GLU A 228 4.11 6.03 -12.18
C GLU A 228 3.21 7.06 -11.49
N ASP A 229 2.69 6.72 -10.32
CA ASP A 229 1.87 7.58 -9.47
C ASP A 229 2.27 7.43 -7.98
N VAL A 230 1.61 8.19 -7.10
CA VAL A 230 1.89 8.24 -5.67
C VAL A 230 1.88 6.84 -5.05
N ILE A 231 2.82 6.58 -4.14
CA ILE A 231 2.87 5.30 -3.40
C ILE A 231 2.01 5.45 -2.15
N ASN A 232 1.09 4.51 -1.93
CA ASN A 232 0.13 4.56 -0.83
C ASN A 232 0.51 3.64 0.33
N ALA A 233 1.05 2.46 0.04
CA ALA A 233 1.47 1.51 1.07
C ALA A 233 2.75 0.77 0.69
N ILE A 234 3.46 0.32 1.74
CA ILE A 234 4.68 -0.47 1.63
C ILE A 234 4.70 -1.51 2.75
N VAL A 235 5.08 -2.74 2.44
CA VAL A 235 5.34 -3.80 3.43
C VAL A 235 6.60 -4.56 3.03
N VAL A 236 7.32 -5.11 4.01
CA VAL A 236 8.51 -5.91 3.76
C VAL A 236 8.38 -7.26 4.45
N SER A 237 8.71 -8.32 3.71
CA SER A 237 8.82 -9.67 4.23
C SER A 237 10.04 -9.77 5.12
N GLN A 238 9.84 -10.14 6.39
CA GLN A 238 10.96 -10.37 7.33
C GLN A 238 11.69 -11.68 7.06
N GLU A 239 11.08 -12.60 6.30
CA GLU A 239 11.64 -13.91 5.99
C GLU A 239 12.74 -13.82 4.94
N ASP A 240 12.52 -13.02 3.89
CA ASP A 240 13.39 -13.00 2.71
C ASP A 240 13.70 -11.59 2.17
N GLY A 241 13.29 -10.54 2.89
CA GLY A 241 13.56 -9.15 2.51
C GLY A 241 12.80 -8.66 1.27
N CYS A 242 11.82 -9.40 0.75
CA CYS A 242 11.01 -8.93 -0.36
C CYS A 242 10.21 -7.69 0.04
N LEU A 243 10.34 -6.63 -0.76
CA LEU A 243 9.64 -5.37 -0.55
C LEU A 243 8.43 -5.30 -1.49
N PHE A 244 7.27 -4.92 -0.94
CA PHE A 244 6.03 -4.76 -1.68
C PHE A 244 5.59 -3.30 -1.61
N THR A 245 5.28 -2.71 -2.75
CA THR A 245 4.79 -1.33 -2.86
C THR A 245 3.46 -1.30 -3.58
N SER A 246 2.53 -0.45 -3.15
CA SER A 246 1.26 -0.22 -3.86
C SER A 246 1.05 1.25 -4.17
N SER A 247 0.35 1.53 -5.27
CA SER A 247 0.23 2.89 -5.79
C SER A 247 -1.16 3.18 -6.36
N SER A 248 -1.43 4.48 -6.53
CA SER A 248 -2.57 4.98 -7.28
C SER A 248 -2.53 4.62 -8.78
N ASP A 249 -1.41 4.14 -9.31
CA ASP A 249 -1.31 3.56 -10.66
C ASP A 249 -2.02 2.19 -10.82
N GLY A 250 -2.59 1.69 -9.72
CA GLY A 250 -3.35 0.46 -9.63
C GLY A 250 -2.52 -0.82 -9.58
N ALA A 251 -1.20 -0.69 -9.43
CA ALA A 251 -0.30 -1.84 -9.33
C ALA A 251 0.21 -2.05 -7.90
N VAL A 252 0.48 -3.31 -7.59
CA VAL A 252 1.39 -3.71 -6.51
C VAL A 252 2.67 -4.22 -7.16
N LYS A 253 3.82 -3.71 -6.75
CA LYS A 253 5.13 -4.14 -7.27
C LYS A 253 5.95 -4.83 -6.19
N ILE A 254 6.69 -5.86 -6.59
CA ILE A 254 7.56 -6.65 -5.73
C ILE A 254 9.01 -6.38 -6.12
N TRP A 255 9.83 -6.09 -5.12
CA TRP A 255 11.22 -5.73 -5.29
C TRP A 255 12.12 -6.61 -4.45
N ARG A 256 13.28 -6.95 -5.00
CA ARG A 256 14.34 -7.68 -4.29
C ARG A 256 15.63 -6.91 -4.38
N ARG A 257 16.37 -6.87 -3.28
CA ARG A 257 17.70 -6.26 -3.23
C ARG A 257 18.69 -7.09 -4.03
N VAL A 258 19.48 -6.44 -4.88
CA VAL A 258 20.59 -7.04 -5.62
C VAL A 258 21.85 -6.88 -4.77
N TYR A 259 22.42 -8.02 -4.33
CA TYR A 259 23.64 -8.02 -3.53
C TYR A 259 24.81 -7.43 -4.34
N GLY A 260 25.61 -6.57 -3.70
CA GLY A 260 26.77 -5.90 -4.31
C GLY A 260 26.48 -4.51 -4.88
N GLU A 261 25.27 -4.26 -5.36
CA GLU A 261 24.90 -2.97 -6.00
C GLU A 261 24.13 -2.02 -5.08
N ASN A 262 23.69 -2.50 -3.90
CA ASN A 262 22.78 -1.78 -2.99
C ASN A 262 21.47 -1.30 -3.65
N SER A 263 21.11 -1.85 -4.80
CA SER A 263 19.92 -1.49 -5.57
C SER A 263 18.79 -2.50 -5.38
N HIS A 264 17.55 -2.06 -5.53
CA HIS A 264 16.39 -2.94 -5.64
C HIS A 264 16.00 -3.13 -7.10
N ALA A 265 15.81 -4.39 -7.50
CA ALA A 265 15.29 -4.74 -8.82
C ALA A 265 13.82 -5.14 -8.71
N LEU A 266 13.02 -4.69 -9.69
CA LEU A 266 11.63 -5.10 -9.84
C LEU A 266 11.58 -6.57 -10.27
N THR A 267 10.98 -7.43 -9.45
CA THR A 267 10.85 -8.86 -9.76
C THR A 267 9.46 -9.22 -10.28
N MET A 268 8.42 -8.49 -9.87
CA MET A 268 7.05 -8.78 -10.29
C MET A 268 6.16 -7.54 -10.20
N THR A 269 5.19 -7.43 -11.11
CA THR A 269 4.10 -6.47 -11.04
C THR A 269 2.78 -7.24 -10.96
N LEU A 270 2.02 -7.02 -9.88
CA LEU A 270 0.70 -7.56 -9.65
C LEU A 270 -0.32 -6.48 -9.99
N LYS A 271 -1.03 -6.66 -11.10
CA LYS A 271 -2.08 -5.74 -11.55
C LYS A 271 -3.28 -6.55 -12.03
N PHE A 272 -4.41 -6.38 -11.35
CA PHE A 272 -5.64 -7.10 -11.67
C PHE A 272 -6.75 -6.18 -12.20
N GLN A 273 -6.90 -4.98 -11.62
CA GLN A 273 -7.91 -4.00 -12.02
C GLN A 273 -7.32 -2.58 -12.03
N PRO A 274 -7.87 -1.65 -12.83
CA PRO A 274 -7.37 -0.27 -12.93
C PRO A 274 -7.86 0.63 -11.78
N SER A 275 -7.95 0.12 -10.56
CA SER A 275 -8.30 0.92 -9.37
C SER A 275 -7.03 1.24 -8.57
N PRO A 276 -6.88 2.47 -8.04
CA PRO A 276 -5.84 2.80 -7.06
C PRO A 276 -5.80 1.78 -5.92
N VAL A 277 -4.58 1.40 -5.52
CA VAL A 277 -4.34 0.49 -4.40
C VAL A 277 -3.83 1.29 -3.21
N ASN A 278 -4.61 1.28 -2.12
CA ASN A 278 -4.40 2.18 -0.99
C ASN A 278 -3.73 1.51 0.22
N ALA A 279 -3.92 0.20 0.37
CA ALA A 279 -3.45 -0.54 1.54
C ALA A 279 -2.80 -1.87 1.13
N LEU A 280 -1.79 -2.28 1.89
CA LEU A 280 -1.15 -3.59 1.80
C LEU A 280 -1.11 -4.25 3.17
N ALA A 281 -1.25 -5.57 3.21
CA ALA A 281 -0.94 -6.38 4.37
C ALA A 281 -0.25 -7.68 3.93
N LEU A 282 0.71 -8.13 4.73
CA LEU A 282 1.42 -9.39 4.52
C LEU A 282 1.14 -10.30 5.70
N SER A 283 0.73 -11.53 5.43
CA SER A 283 0.62 -12.59 6.43
C SER A 283 1.52 -13.73 6.02
N SER A 284 2.60 -13.96 6.77
CA SER A 284 3.47 -15.12 6.57
C SER A 284 3.48 -15.98 7.83
N ASN A 285 3.36 -17.28 7.66
CA ASN A 285 3.65 -18.29 8.68
C ASN A 285 4.72 -19.26 8.14
N MET A 286 5.07 -20.30 8.89
CA MET A 286 6.12 -21.23 8.44
C MET A 286 5.76 -22.00 7.14
N THR A 287 4.48 -22.05 6.76
CA THR A 287 4.00 -22.88 5.65
C THR A 287 3.48 -22.08 4.46
N SER A 288 3.05 -20.85 4.64
CA SER A 288 2.32 -20.09 3.62
C SER A 288 2.54 -18.59 3.82
N CYS A 289 2.65 -17.87 2.72
CA CYS A 289 2.79 -16.43 2.70
C CYS A 289 1.76 -15.82 1.76
N TYR A 290 0.97 -14.89 2.28
CA TYR A 290 -0.10 -14.22 1.57
C TYR A 290 0.09 -12.71 1.59
N LEU A 291 -0.07 -12.09 0.43
CA LEU A 291 -0.13 -10.65 0.25
C LEU A 291 -1.57 -10.24 -0.02
N TYR A 292 -2.03 -9.19 0.66
CA TYR A 292 -3.35 -8.60 0.49
C TYR A 292 -3.22 -7.15 0.02
N SER A 293 -4.09 -6.72 -0.88
CA SER A 293 -4.14 -5.33 -1.34
C SER A 293 -5.56 -4.78 -1.36
N GLY A 294 -5.78 -3.66 -0.69
CA GLY A 294 -7.06 -2.97 -0.61
C GLY A 294 -7.13 -1.83 -1.60
N SER A 295 -8.17 -1.80 -2.42
CA SER A 295 -8.33 -0.87 -3.54
C SER A 295 -9.45 0.15 -3.32
N SER A 296 -9.43 1.25 -4.08
CA SER A 296 -10.45 2.30 -4.06
C SER A 296 -11.86 1.84 -4.49
N ASP A 297 -11.95 0.73 -5.22
CA ASP A 297 -13.20 0.07 -5.61
C ASP A 297 -13.84 -0.78 -4.49
N GLY A 298 -13.24 -0.81 -3.29
CA GLY A 298 -13.73 -1.60 -2.16
C GLY A 298 -13.34 -3.07 -2.21
N ILE A 299 -12.55 -3.50 -3.20
CA ILE A 299 -12.10 -4.88 -3.33
C ILE A 299 -10.77 -5.08 -2.60
N ILE A 300 -10.63 -6.22 -1.94
CA ILE A 300 -9.35 -6.70 -1.43
C ILE A 300 -8.89 -7.86 -2.29
N ASN A 301 -7.79 -7.70 -3.03
CA ASN A 301 -7.17 -8.81 -3.76
C ASN A 301 -6.18 -9.53 -2.84
N PHE A 302 -5.95 -10.83 -3.09
CA PHE A 302 -4.89 -11.55 -2.42
C PHE A 302 -4.10 -12.46 -3.35
N TRP A 303 -2.84 -12.68 -2.97
CA TRP A 303 -1.91 -13.56 -3.67
C TRP A 303 -1.22 -14.48 -2.68
N GLU A 304 -1.03 -15.73 -3.09
CA GLU A 304 -0.24 -16.71 -2.36
C GLU A 304 1.16 -16.81 -2.97
N LYS A 305 2.18 -16.80 -2.11
CA LYS A 305 3.57 -17.04 -2.48
C LYS A 305 3.80 -18.54 -2.67
N GLU A 306 4.14 -18.93 -3.88
CA GLU A 306 4.55 -20.30 -4.18
C GLU A 306 5.93 -20.60 -3.57
N LYS A 307 6.05 -21.69 -2.82
CA LYS A 307 7.31 -22.06 -2.12
C LYS A 307 8.50 -22.28 -3.05
N GLY A 308 8.27 -22.97 -4.17
CA GLY A 308 9.36 -23.36 -5.07
C GLY A 308 9.92 -22.19 -5.87
N SER A 309 9.03 -21.39 -6.47
CA SER A 309 9.42 -20.28 -7.35
C SER A 309 9.55 -18.93 -6.63
N GLY A 310 8.94 -18.79 -5.46
CA GLY A 310 8.78 -17.51 -4.77
C GLY A 310 7.82 -16.53 -5.47
N ARG A 311 7.15 -16.94 -6.55
CA ARG A 311 6.20 -16.09 -7.28
C ARG A 311 4.88 -15.97 -6.54
N PHE A 312 4.22 -14.83 -6.70
CA PHE A 312 2.92 -14.55 -6.12
C PHE A 312 1.82 -14.84 -7.14
N ASN A 313 0.98 -15.83 -6.84
CA ASN A 313 -0.15 -16.24 -7.67
C ASN A 313 -1.44 -15.65 -7.11
N HIS A 314 -2.29 -15.09 -7.97
CA HIS A 314 -3.56 -14.49 -7.54
C HIS A 314 -4.49 -15.59 -7.02
N GLY A 315 -4.94 -15.47 -5.77
CA GLY A 315 -5.80 -16.46 -5.12
C GLY A 315 -7.28 -16.07 -5.11
N GLY A 316 -7.60 -14.82 -5.47
CA GLY A 316 -8.98 -14.32 -5.54
C GLY A 316 -9.13 -12.95 -4.87
N PHE A 317 -10.36 -12.67 -4.45
CA PHE A 317 -10.74 -11.38 -3.87
C PHE A 317 -11.76 -11.49 -2.75
N LEU A 318 -11.73 -10.53 -1.83
CA LEU A 318 -12.72 -10.33 -0.78
C LEU A 318 -13.61 -9.14 -1.18
N ARG A 319 -14.93 -9.34 -1.16
CA ARG A 319 -15.94 -8.32 -1.49
C ARG A 319 -16.85 -8.07 -0.31
N GLY A 320 -17.16 -6.81 -0.06
CA GLY A 320 -18.11 -6.41 0.98
C GLY A 320 -18.05 -4.94 1.33
N HIS A 321 -16.89 -4.29 1.15
CA HIS A 321 -16.83 -2.83 1.26
C HIS A 321 -17.51 -2.17 0.06
N ARG A 322 -18.22 -1.08 0.33
CA ARG A 322 -18.91 -0.29 -0.72
C ARG A 322 -18.05 0.85 -1.28
N PHE A 323 -17.03 1.23 -0.53
CA PHE A 323 -16.10 2.30 -0.89
C PHE A 323 -14.66 1.87 -0.61
N SER A 324 -13.73 2.77 -0.88
CA SER A 324 -12.29 2.55 -0.78
C SER A 324 -11.86 1.81 0.48
N VAL A 325 -11.03 0.77 0.32
CA VAL A 325 -10.34 0.13 1.43
C VAL A 325 -9.12 0.98 1.77
N LEU A 326 -9.10 1.55 2.97
CA LEU A 326 -8.10 2.56 3.38
C LEU A 326 -6.95 1.96 4.20
N CYS A 327 -7.19 0.85 4.90
CA CYS A 327 -6.18 0.16 5.68
C CYS A 327 -6.44 -1.34 5.73
N LEU A 328 -5.35 -2.10 5.89
CA LEU A 328 -5.36 -3.55 6.02
C LEU A 328 -4.36 -3.98 7.11
N VAL A 329 -4.74 -5.00 7.86
CA VAL A 329 -3.85 -5.78 8.74
C VAL A 329 -4.12 -7.25 8.46
N ALA A 330 -3.08 -8.07 8.46
CA ALA A 330 -3.23 -9.52 8.31
C ALA A 330 -2.33 -10.24 9.31
N LEU A 331 -2.89 -11.23 10.01
CA LEU A 331 -2.20 -12.06 10.99
C LEU A 331 -2.87 -13.42 11.06
N GLU A 332 -2.08 -14.49 10.92
CA GLU A 332 -2.52 -15.88 11.18
C GLU A 332 -3.85 -16.26 10.52
N GLY A 333 -4.02 -15.87 9.25
CA GLY A 333 -5.24 -16.18 8.48
C GLY A 333 -6.43 -15.26 8.77
N VAL A 334 -6.29 -14.27 9.65
CA VAL A 334 -7.25 -13.18 9.81
C VAL A 334 -6.77 -11.97 9.02
N VAL A 335 -7.68 -11.32 8.30
CA VAL A 335 -7.46 -10.01 7.67
C VAL A 335 -8.46 -9.04 8.27
N ILE A 336 -8.02 -7.84 8.62
CA ILE A 336 -8.89 -6.76 9.08
C ILE A 336 -8.75 -5.62 8.09
N SER A 337 -9.88 -5.09 7.63
CA SER A 337 -9.94 -3.99 6.68
C SER A 337 -10.78 -2.84 7.20
N GLY A 338 -10.27 -1.61 7.07
CA GLY A 338 -11.04 -0.39 7.32
C GLY A 338 -11.31 0.33 6.01
N SER A 339 -12.52 0.90 5.87
CA SER A 339 -12.97 1.52 4.62
C SER A 339 -13.60 2.90 4.83
N GLU A 340 -13.61 3.68 3.77
CA GLU A 340 -14.37 4.93 3.65
C GLU A 340 -15.89 4.72 3.82
N ASP A 341 -16.39 3.48 3.71
CA ASP A 341 -17.78 3.13 4.00
C ASP A 341 -18.14 3.11 5.49
N THR A 342 -17.24 3.63 6.34
CA THR A 342 -17.36 3.74 7.80
C THR A 342 -17.35 2.40 8.53
N THR A 343 -17.03 1.30 7.83
CA THR A 343 -16.96 -0.03 8.42
C THR A 343 -15.54 -0.55 8.56
N ILE A 344 -15.34 -1.38 9.60
CA ILE A 344 -14.20 -2.28 9.73
C ILE A 344 -14.74 -3.71 9.54
N ARG A 345 -14.08 -4.51 8.72
CA ARG A 345 -14.44 -5.91 8.45
C ARG A 345 -13.29 -6.83 8.87
N VAL A 346 -13.64 -8.01 9.38
CA VAL A 346 -12.69 -9.02 9.89
C VAL A 346 -12.88 -10.31 9.11
N TRP A 347 -12.05 -10.57 8.12
CA TRP A 347 -12.11 -11.73 7.25
C TRP A 347 -11.30 -12.87 7.86
N LYS A 348 -11.91 -14.04 8.04
CA LYS A 348 -11.20 -15.25 8.47
C LYS A 348 -10.98 -16.14 7.25
N ARG A 349 -9.74 -16.52 7.02
CA ARG A 349 -9.35 -17.56 6.07
C ARG A 349 -9.60 -18.91 6.75
N GLU A 350 -10.52 -19.68 6.22
CA GLU A 350 -10.63 -21.09 6.57
C GLU A 350 -9.55 -21.84 5.79
N GLU A 351 -8.55 -22.35 6.49
CA GLU A 351 -7.69 -23.37 5.90
C GLU A 351 -8.57 -24.60 5.68
N GLY A 352 -8.65 -25.07 4.44
CA GLY A 352 -9.42 -26.25 4.08
C GLY A 352 -9.00 -27.42 4.97
N GLY A 353 -9.79 -27.68 6.01
CA GLY A 353 -9.49 -28.70 7.00
C GLY A 353 -9.71 -30.08 6.40
N GLY A 354 -8.63 -30.83 6.25
CA GLY A 354 -8.69 -32.25 6.52
C GLY A 354 -9.16 -32.45 7.97
N GLN A 355 -10.44 -32.78 8.10
CA GLN A 355 -11.14 -33.41 9.23
C GLN A 355 -11.05 -32.79 10.65
N SER A 356 -12.23 -32.31 11.06
CA SER A 356 -12.89 -32.52 12.37
C SER A 356 -12.27 -31.96 13.65
N GLY A 357 -13.06 -31.14 14.35
CA GLY A 357 -13.13 -31.22 15.82
C GLY A 357 -13.18 -29.89 16.56
N ALA A 358 -14.40 -29.55 17.00
CA ALA A 358 -14.73 -28.78 18.20
C ALA A 358 -14.41 -27.26 18.28
N TYR A 359 -15.52 -26.54 18.46
CA TYR A 359 -15.69 -25.13 18.82
C TYR A 359 -14.94 -24.70 20.09
N SER A 360 -14.41 -23.46 20.10
CA SER A 360 -14.41 -22.52 21.24
C SER A 360 -13.67 -21.20 20.86
N PRO A 361 -14.05 -20.02 21.39
CA PRO A 361 -13.84 -18.70 20.76
C PRO A 361 -12.72 -17.82 21.39
N PHE A 362 -12.55 -16.58 20.87
CA PHE A 362 -11.85 -15.38 21.39
C PHE A 362 -10.34 -15.21 20.99
N VAL A 363 -9.71 -14.04 20.66
CA VAL A 363 -9.90 -12.56 20.74
C VAL A 363 -9.15 -11.85 19.57
N VAL A 364 -9.52 -10.59 19.28
CA VAL A 364 -9.18 -9.62 18.19
C VAL A 364 -7.82 -8.89 18.31
N SER A 365 -7.25 -8.40 17.18
CA SER A 365 -6.61 -7.06 17.05
C SER A 365 -6.57 -6.53 15.61
#